data_AF-A0A371IV39-F1
#
_entry.id   AF-A0A371IV39-F1
#
_cell.length_a   1.000
_cell.length_b   1.000
_cell.length_c   1.000
_cell.angle_alpha   90.00
_cell.angle_beta   90.00
_cell.angle_gamma   90.00
#
_symmetry.space_group_name_H-M   'P 1'
#
loop_
_entity.id
_entity.type
_entity.pdbx_description
1 polymer ?
#
loop_
_entity_poly.entity_id
_entity_poly.type
_entity_poly.pdbx_seq_one_letter_code
_entity_poly.pdbx_strand_id
1 'polypeptide(L)'
;MGKIINQSIASDSYIRIEGHTDSVPMKGYFYKSNWDLSVMRASNVAQILINQAGIKGDKVSATGYGEFRPKADNSTDKGKSLNRRVDILIMNSKFNEVENNKK
;
A
#
# COMPACT_ATOMS: atom_id res chain seq x y z
N MET A 1 14.92 9.00 12.50
CA MET A 1 13.85 7.98 12.52
C MET A 1 13.57 7.59 11.08
N GLY A 2 13.69 6.31 10.70
CA GLY A 2 13.39 5.84 9.33
C GLY A 2 14.58 5.35 8.51
N LYS A 3 15.23 4.25 8.96
CA LYS A 3 15.99 3.35 8.07
C LYS A 3 15.30 1.98 8.15
N ILE A 4 14.17 1.80 7.47
CA ILE A 4 13.52 0.47 7.37
C ILE A 4 13.18 0.15 5.91
N ILE A 5 14.12 0.47 5.03
CA ILE A 5 14.25 -0.17 3.72
C ILE A 5 15.74 -0.17 3.45
N ASN A 6 16.36 -1.35 3.52
CA ASN A 6 17.74 -1.49 3.09
C ASN A 6 17.76 -1.26 1.57
N GLN A 7 18.33 -0.14 1.13
CA GLN A 7 18.34 0.28 -0.28
C GLN A 7 18.90 -0.80 -1.21
N SER A 8 19.83 -1.65 -0.73
CA SER A 8 20.39 -2.74 -1.55
C SER A 8 19.40 -3.87 -1.83
N ILE A 9 18.43 -4.11 -0.94
CA ILE A 9 17.38 -5.11 -1.16
C ILE A 9 16.32 -4.54 -2.13
N ALA A 10 16.07 -3.23 -2.03
CA ALA A 10 15.07 -2.52 -2.82
C ALA A 10 15.53 -2.23 -4.26
N SER A 11 16.83 -2.09 -4.52
CA SER A 11 17.34 -1.75 -5.86
C SER A 11 17.08 -2.83 -6.90
N ASP A 12 17.10 -4.10 -6.51
CA ASP A 12 16.87 -5.23 -7.42
C ASP A 12 15.44 -5.76 -7.42
N SER A 13 14.69 -5.54 -6.34
CA SER A 13 13.34 -6.04 -6.15
C SER A 13 12.25 -5.15 -6.77
N TYR A 14 11.11 -5.74 -7.11
CA TYR A 14 9.88 -4.99 -7.37
C TYR A 14 9.22 -4.64 -6.03
N ILE A 15 8.58 -3.48 -5.95
CA ILE A 15 7.93 -2.99 -4.74
C ILE A 15 6.47 -2.71 -5.04
N ARG A 16 5.56 -3.35 -4.30
CA ARG A 16 4.13 -3.05 -4.34
C ARG A 16 3.71 -2.39 -3.04
N ILE A 17 3.00 -1.28 -3.16
CA ILE A 17 2.43 -0.54 -2.05
C ILE A 17 0.93 -0.77 -2.05
N GLU A 18 0.39 -1.28 -0.94
CA GLU A 18 -1.02 -1.59 -0.79
C GLU A 18 -1.66 -0.67 0.27
N GLY A 19 -2.63 0.13 -0.15
CA GLY A 19 -3.40 1.00 0.73
C GLY A 19 -4.67 0.31 1.21
N HIS A 20 -4.99 0.51 2.49
CA HIS A 20 -6.20 -0.04 3.12
C HIS A 20 -6.87 0.99 4.03
N THR A 21 -8.18 0.85 4.19
CA THR A 21 -8.98 1.61 5.15
C THR A 21 -9.66 0.66 6.14
N ASP A 22 -10.29 1.24 7.16
CA ASP A 22 -11.34 0.54 7.90
C ASP A 22 -12.69 0.65 7.16
N SER A 23 -13.75 0.11 7.75
CA SER A 23 -15.09 0.12 7.17
C SER A 23 -15.90 1.40 7.42
N VAL A 24 -15.34 2.44 8.03
CA VAL A 24 -16.05 3.71 8.20
C VAL A 24 -16.11 4.39 6.83
N PRO A 25 -17.30 4.71 6.30
CA PRO A 25 -17.40 5.32 4.98
C PRO A 25 -16.66 6.65 4.92
N MET A 26 -15.69 6.77 4.00
CA MET A 26 -15.06 8.05 3.73
C MET A 26 -16.07 9.04 3.16
N LYS A 27 -16.17 10.21 3.82
CA LYS A 27 -17.02 11.32 3.39
C LYS A 27 -16.19 12.60 3.40
N GLY A 28 -15.30 12.74 2.42
CA GLY A 28 -14.43 13.90 2.29
C GLY A 28 -14.67 14.64 0.97
N TYR A 29 -14.30 15.92 0.93
CA TYR A 29 -14.30 16.70 -0.33
C TYR A 29 -13.30 16.13 -1.35
N PHE A 30 -12.12 15.73 -0.87
CA PHE A 30 -11.02 15.26 -1.73
C PHE A 30 -11.10 13.78 -2.11
N TYR A 31 -11.71 12.94 -1.28
CA TYR A 31 -11.82 11.50 -1.52
C TYR A 31 -13.29 11.09 -1.37
N LYS A 32 -13.87 10.56 -2.44
CA LYS A 32 -15.30 10.24 -2.51
C LYS A 32 -15.62 8.87 -1.91
N SER A 33 -14.61 8.04 -1.71
CA SER A 33 -14.74 6.70 -1.17
C SER A 33 -13.48 6.25 -0.44
N ASN A 34 -13.62 5.19 0.35
CA ASN A 34 -12.49 4.47 0.94
C ASN A 34 -11.57 3.88 -0.12
N TRP A 35 -12.14 3.50 -1.27
CA TRP A 35 -11.38 3.07 -2.44
C TRP A 35 -10.40 4.16 -2.88
N ASP A 36 -10.90 5.37 -3.14
CA ASP A 36 -10.07 6.52 -3.55
C ASP A 36 -9.01 6.86 -2.51
N LEU A 37 -9.40 6.91 -1.23
CA LEU A 37 -8.47 7.20 -0.13
C LEU A 37 -7.32 6.17 -0.08
N SER A 38 -7.66 4.88 -0.23
CA SER A 38 -6.66 3.81 -0.19
C SER A 38 -5.67 3.88 -1.35
N VAL A 39 -6.15 4.10 -2.57
CA VAL A 39 -5.31 4.26 -3.78
C VAL A 39 -4.40 5.46 -3.63
N MET A 40 -4.93 6.59 -3.17
CA MET A 40 -4.16 7.83 -3.03
C MET A 40 -3.08 7.73 -1.94
N ARG A 41 -3.35 7.07 -0.82
CA ARG A 41 -2.32 6.78 0.18
C ARG A 41 -1.19 5.92 -0.37
N ALA A 42 -1.52 4.86 -1.12
CA ALA A 42 -0.51 4.01 -1.75
C ALA A 42 0.32 4.78 -2.78
N SER A 43 -0.34 5.59 -3.62
CA SER A 43 0.32 6.43 -4.64
C SER A 43 1.29 7.44 -4.02
N ASN A 44 0.92 8.09 -2.92
CA ASN A 44 1.80 9.03 -2.23
C ASN A 44 3.08 8.35 -1.72
N VAL A 45 2.97 7.15 -1.15
CA VAL A 45 4.14 6.39 -0.69
C VAL A 45 4.99 5.96 -1.89
N ALA A 46 4.39 5.50 -2.99
CA ALA A 46 5.13 5.18 -4.22
C ALA A 46 5.94 6.38 -4.73
N GLN A 47 5.34 7.58 -4.76
CA GLN A 47 6.05 8.80 -5.15
C GLN A 47 7.19 9.16 -4.21
N ILE A 48 7.03 8.95 -2.90
CA ILE A 48 8.12 9.12 -1.93
C ILE A 48 9.27 8.16 -2.24
N LEU A 49 8.98 6.89 -2.50
CA LEU A 49 10.01 5.89 -2.83
C LEU A 49 10.77 6.23 -4.12
N ILE A 50 10.05 6.70 -5.15
CA ILE A 50 10.66 7.08 -6.42
C ILE A 50 11.51 8.35 -6.26
N ASN A 51 10.91 9.41 -5.71
CA ASN A 51 11.51 10.75 -5.73
C ASN A 51 12.53 10.98 -4.61
N GLN A 52 12.34 10.34 -3.45
CA GLN A 52 13.20 10.57 -2.28
C GLN A 52 14.14 9.39 -2.02
N ALA A 53 13.70 8.15 -2.25
CA ALA A 53 14.54 6.96 -2.04
C ALA A 53 15.28 6.49 -3.30
N GLY A 54 15.00 7.09 -4.47
CA GLY A 54 15.70 6.81 -5.72
C GLY A 54 15.36 5.47 -6.37
N ILE A 55 14.22 4.87 -5.99
CA ILE A 55 13.78 3.60 -6.57
C ILE A 55 13.25 3.85 -7.98
N LYS A 56 13.66 3.04 -8.95
CA LYS A 56 13.21 3.20 -10.34
C LYS A 56 11.69 3.00 -10.44
N GLY A 57 11.00 3.91 -11.12
CA GLY A 57 9.53 3.91 -11.19
C GLY A 57 8.94 2.67 -11.86
N ASP A 58 9.66 2.03 -12.78
CA ASP A 58 9.28 0.76 -13.42
C ASP A 58 9.28 -0.44 -12.45
N LYS A 59 9.91 -0.30 -11.27
CA LYS A 59 9.91 -1.29 -10.19
C LYS A 59 8.87 -1.03 -9.11
N VAL A 60 8.07 0.02 -9.21
CA VAL A 60 7.11 0.40 -8.18
C VAL A 60 5.68 0.30 -8.70
N SER A 61 4.79 -0.31 -7.91
CA SER A 61 3.35 -0.27 -8.13
C SER A 61 2.60 0.18 -6.88
N ALA A 62 1.47 0.84 -7.08
CA ALA A 62 0.57 1.26 -6.01
C ALA A 62 -0.83 0.67 -6.27
N THR A 63 -1.44 0.14 -5.21
CA THR A 63 -2.77 -0.50 -5.27
C THR A 63 -3.56 -0.10 -4.04
N GLY A 64 -4.85 0.16 -4.21
CA GLY A 64 -5.79 0.40 -3.11
C GLY A 64 -6.82 -0.71 -3.05
N TYR A 65 -7.20 -1.11 -1.83
CA TYR A 65 -8.22 -2.13 -1.60
C TYR A 65 -9.43 -1.61 -0.81
N GLY A 66 -9.46 -0.33 -0.43
CA GLY A 66 -10.48 0.23 0.46
C GLY A 66 -10.60 -0.58 1.76
N GLU A 67 -11.84 -0.79 2.21
CA GLU A 67 -12.16 -1.61 3.38
C GLU A 67 -12.15 -3.12 3.13
N PHE A 68 -12.02 -3.57 1.89
CA PHE A 68 -12.35 -4.95 1.48
C PHE A 68 -11.27 -6.00 1.82
N ARG A 69 -10.16 -5.59 2.44
CA ARG A 69 -9.10 -6.48 2.96
C ARG A 69 -8.76 -6.14 4.43
N PRO A 70 -9.70 -6.35 5.37
CA PRO A 70 -9.46 -6.12 6.78
C PRO A 70 -8.47 -7.13 7.34
N LYS A 71 -7.57 -6.67 8.20
CA LYS A 71 -6.62 -7.51 8.95
C LYS A 71 -7.10 -7.76 10.39
N ALA A 72 -8.02 -6.94 10.88
CA ALA A 72 -8.60 -7.01 12.21
C ALA A 72 -10.09 -6.63 12.19
N ASP A 73 -10.77 -6.85 13.32
CA ASP A 73 -12.19 -6.56 13.48
C ASP A 73 -12.51 -5.06 13.41
N ASN A 74 -13.36 -4.67 12.45
CA ASN A 74 -13.82 -3.29 12.27
C ASN A 74 -14.82 -2.81 13.34
N SER A 75 -15.30 -3.68 14.23
CA SER A 75 -16.20 -3.29 15.33
C SER A 75 -15.47 -2.53 16.44
N THR A 76 -14.14 -2.69 16.55
CA THR A 76 -13.34 -2.08 17.63
C THR A 76 -12.43 -0.96 17.11
N ASP A 77 -12.20 0.07 17.91
CA ASP A 77 -11.29 1.17 17.52
C ASP A 77 -9.86 0.66 17.30
N LYS A 78 -9.42 -0.32 18.09
CA LYS A 78 -8.13 -1.00 17.91
C LYS A 78 -8.06 -1.68 16.55
N GLY A 79 -9.08 -2.46 16.16
CA GLY A 79 -9.08 -3.17 14.88
C GLY A 79 -9.21 -2.23 13.68
N LYS A 80 -10.03 -1.17 13.76
CA LYS A 80 -10.07 -0.11 12.74
C LYS A 80 -8.70 0.54 12.54
N SER A 81 -8.01 0.85 13.63
CA SER A 81 -6.65 1.43 13.57
C SER A 81 -5.66 0.50 12.84
N LEU A 82 -5.70 -0.80 13.13
CA LEU A 82 -4.90 -1.80 12.44
C LEU A 82 -5.26 -1.93 10.95
N ASN A 83 -6.53 -1.72 10.58
CA ASN A 83 -6.98 -1.80 9.19
C ASN A 83 -6.53 -0.60 8.34
N ARG A 84 -6.44 0.62 8.92
CA ARG A 84 -5.99 1.87 8.26
C ARG A 84 -4.47 1.94 8.00
N ARG A 85 -3.94 0.96 7.28
CA ARG A 85 -2.50 0.77 7.05
C ARG A 85 -2.10 0.97 5.59
N VAL A 86 -0.79 1.05 5.37
CA VAL A 86 -0.17 0.87 4.06
C VAL A 86 0.85 -0.25 4.20
N ASP A 87 0.69 -1.31 3.42
CA ASP A 87 1.61 -2.44 3.39
C ASP A 87 2.60 -2.24 2.23
N ILE A 88 3.89 -2.50 2.46
CA ILE A 88 4.94 -2.43 1.42
C ILE A 88 5.49 -3.84 1.23
N LEU A 89 5.30 -4.39 0.04
CA LEU A 89 5.74 -5.72 -0.34
C LEU A 89 7.00 -5.60 -1.21
N ILE A 90 8.02 -6.37 -0.86
CA ILE A 90 9.25 -6.53 -1.63
C ILE A 90 9.15 -7.86 -2.36
N MET A 91 9.26 -7.82 -3.69
CA MET A 91 8.97 -8.94 -4.58
C MET A 91 10.19 -9.25 -5.44
N ASN A 92 10.46 -10.54 -5.63
CA ASN A 92 11.55 -11.03 -6.49
C ASN A 92 11.17 -11.13 -7.98
N SER A 93 9.90 -10.91 -8.34
CA SER A 93 9.42 -10.91 -9.72
C SER A 93 8.34 -9.85 -9.99
N LYS A 94 7.96 -9.66 -11.26
CA LYS A 94 6.99 -8.65 -11.68
C LYS A 94 5.60 -8.90 -11.10
N PHE A 95 4.85 -7.82 -10.89
CA PHE A 95 3.57 -7.80 -10.15
C PHE A 95 2.55 -8.86 -10.58
N ASN A 96 2.34 -9.04 -11.89
CA ASN A 96 1.33 -9.96 -12.44
C ASN A 96 1.62 -11.43 -12.14
N GLU A 97 2.88 -11.83 -12.01
CA GLU A 97 3.24 -13.23 -11.77
C GLU A 97 2.90 -13.65 -10.34
N VAL A 98 3.03 -12.73 -9.37
CA VAL A 98 2.77 -13.02 -7.96
C VAL A 98 1.28 -13.13 -7.63
N GLU A 99 0.42 -12.36 -8.31
CA GLU A 99 -1.03 -12.46 -8.12
C GLU A 99 -1.60 -13.79 -8.64
N ASN A 100 -1.02 -14.32 -9.72
CA ASN A 100 -1.42 -15.59 -10.31
C ASN A 100 -0.94 -16.82 -9.52
N ASN A 101 0.04 -16.66 -8.61
CA ASN A 101 0.62 -17.75 -7.83
C ASN A 101 -0.16 -18.09 -6.54
N LYS A 102 -1.29 -17.42 -6.27
CA LYS A 102 -2.23 -17.86 -5.23
C LYS A 102 -3.29 -18.81 -5.82
N LYS A 103 -2.85 -19.97 -6.30
CA LYS A 103 -3.71 -21.14 -6.47
C LYS A 103 -3.62 -22.03 -5.24
#